data_AF-A0AAE0F9Y9-F1
#
_entry.id   AF-A0AAE0F9Y9-F1
#
_cell.length_a   1.000
_cell.length_b   1.000
_cell.length_c   1.000
_cell.angle_alpha   90.00
_cell.angle_beta   90.00
_cell.angle_gamma   90.00
#
_symmetry.space_group_name_H-M   'P 1'
#
loop_
_entity.id
_entity.type
_entity.pdbx_description
1 polymer ?
#
loop_
_entity_poly.entity_id
_entity_poly.type
_entity_poly.pdbx_seq_one_letter_code
_entity_poly.pdbx_strand_id
1 'polypeptide(L)'
;MGETGNLALSINQRMAFGKCVTWWSLNDLRKQAEHRINHCINTTAVNVVAVSKKTLGGALGALLKGFNILSLYTGVVLVIGRFLRTFVSGLQSRIIFENMQMIDYPWDLCRDIYHARADKELEIEEYLYKSLVDLYRNPDRLYDKTLLKLA
;
A
#
# COMPACT_ATOMS: atom_id res chain seq x y z
N MET A 1 41.30 -5.37 19.26
CA MET A 1 42.01 -5.62 20.52
C MET A 1 41.20 -6.63 21.31
N GLY A 2 41.30 -7.91 20.94
CA GLY A 2 40.49 -8.99 21.51
C GLY A 2 41.37 -9.83 22.42
N GLU A 3 41.41 -9.49 23.69
CA GLU A 3 42.05 -10.33 24.69
C GLU A 3 41.14 -11.52 24.98
N THR A 4 41.64 -12.73 24.74
CA THR A 4 40.92 -13.97 25.02
C THR A 4 40.72 -14.12 26.53
N GLY A 5 39.48 -14.07 26.99
CA GLY A 5 39.15 -14.34 28.40
C GLY A 5 39.35 -15.82 28.73
N ASN A 6 40.01 -16.11 29.86
CA ASN A 6 40.24 -17.46 30.35
C ASN A 6 39.07 -17.89 31.26
N LEU A 7 38.18 -18.73 30.73
CA LEU A 7 37.04 -19.29 31.46
C LEU A 7 37.40 -20.66 32.04
N ALA A 8 37.00 -20.91 33.29
CA ALA A 8 37.17 -22.19 33.98
C ALA A 8 35.82 -22.83 34.28
N LEU A 9 35.68 -24.12 33.97
CA LEU A 9 34.50 -24.91 34.27
C LEU A 9 34.80 -25.84 35.45
N SER A 10 33.96 -25.85 36.48
CA SER A 10 34.05 -26.78 37.60
C SER A 10 32.73 -27.52 37.81
N ILE A 11 32.81 -28.76 38.31
CA ILE A 11 31.64 -29.54 38.73
C ILE A 11 31.52 -29.49 40.25
N ASN A 12 30.36 -29.07 40.74
CA ASN A 12 30.04 -29.05 42.16
C ASN A 12 29.08 -30.20 42.48
N GLN A 13 29.31 -30.87 43.59
CA GLN A 13 28.46 -31.96 44.06
C GLN A 13 28.04 -31.70 45.51
N ARG A 14 26.76 -31.89 45.82
CA ARG A 14 26.23 -31.80 47.18
C ARG A 14 25.29 -32.97 47.44
N MET A 15 25.48 -33.64 48.58
CA MET A 15 24.51 -34.59 49.09
C MET A 15 23.44 -33.86 49.89
N ALA A 16 22.18 -33.99 49.50
CA ALA A 16 21.04 -33.47 50.25
C ALA A 16 19.91 -34.51 50.20
N PHE A 17 19.30 -34.82 51.36
CA PHE A 17 18.20 -35.79 51.49
C PHE A 17 18.49 -37.15 50.81
N GLY A 18 19.70 -37.69 50.99
CA GLY A 18 20.07 -39.00 50.44
C GLY A 18 20.23 -39.06 48.91
N LYS A 19 20.15 -37.92 48.21
CA LYS A 19 20.40 -37.81 46.77
C LYS A 19 21.66 -36.97 46.52
N CYS A 20 22.50 -37.44 45.59
CA CYS A 20 23.64 -36.66 45.10
C CYS A 20 23.16 -35.72 43.99
N VAL A 21 23.27 -34.42 44.24
CA VAL A 21 22.93 -33.39 43.26
C VAL A 21 24.24 -32.79 42.75
N THR A 22 24.42 -32.80 41.44
CA THR A 22 25.62 -32.30 40.78
C THR A 22 25.25 -31.21 39.78
N TRP A 23 25.99 -30.10 39.77
CA TRP A 23 25.81 -29.02 38.80
C TRP A 23 27.15 -28.47 38.34
N TRP A 24 27.16 -27.85 37.17
CA TRP A 24 28.32 -27.18 36.62
C TRP A 24 28.36 -25.71 37.07
N SER A 25 29.55 -25.18 37.34
CA SER A 25 29.80 -23.77 37.60
C SER A 25 30.82 -23.26 36.60
N LEU A 26 30.54 -22.10 36.01
CA LEU A 26 31.43 -21.42 35.09
C LEU A 26 32.01 -20.19 35.79
N ASN A 27 33.32 -20.12 35.90
CA ASN A 27 34.03 -19.05 36.58
C ASN A 27 34.93 -18.29 35.59
N ASP A 28 34.93 -16.97 35.68
CA ASP A 28 35.82 -16.11 34.92
C ASP A 28 37.09 -15.82 35.74
N LEU A 29 38.24 -16.31 35.28
CA LEU A 29 39.51 -16.17 35.99
C LEU A 29 40.06 -14.74 35.94
N ARG A 30 39.55 -13.87 35.06
CA ARG A 30 40.03 -12.49 34.94
C ARG A 30 39.65 -11.64 36.15
N LYS A 31 38.46 -11.86 36.70
CA LYS A 31 37.97 -11.15 37.90
C LYS A 31 38.69 -11.57 39.19
N GLN A 32 39.35 -12.74 39.20
CA GLN A 32 40.16 -13.20 40.35
C GLN A 32 41.45 -12.39 40.54
N ALA A 33 42.00 -11.78 39.49
CA ALA A 33 43.21 -10.95 39.57
C ALA A 33 42.93 -9.55 40.15
N GLU A 34 41.79 -8.94 39.79
CA GLU A 34 41.35 -7.63 40.31
C GLU A 34 40.77 -7.71 41.74
N HIS A 35 40.28 -8.87 42.18
CA HIS A 35 39.71 -9.10 43.51
C HIS A 35 40.77 -9.15 44.65
N ARG A 36 42.08 -8.97 44.38
CA ARG A 36 43.08 -8.86 45.46
C ARG A 36 43.06 -7.52 46.20
N ILE A 37 42.29 -6.53 45.74
CA ILE A 37 42.29 -5.16 46.29
C ILE A 37 41.01 -4.84 47.09
N ASN A 38 39.88 -5.49 46.84
CA ASN A 38 38.61 -5.23 47.56
C ASN A 38 38.01 -6.53 48.13
N HIS A 39 38.15 -6.72 49.43
CA HIS A 39 37.92 -7.99 50.16
C HIS A 39 36.43 -8.31 50.45
N CYS A 40 35.48 -8.01 49.56
CA CYS A 40 34.06 -8.31 49.86
C CYS A 40 33.10 -8.34 48.66
N ILE A 41 33.50 -8.87 47.49
CA ILE A 41 32.52 -9.15 46.41
C ILE A 41 32.85 -10.47 45.70
N ASN A 42 32.40 -11.60 46.27
CA ASN A 42 32.48 -12.91 45.64
C ASN A 42 31.52 -12.97 44.44
N THR A 43 31.98 -12.57 43.24
CA THR A 43 31.17 -12.56 42.02
C THR A 43 31.66 -13.62 41.04
N THR A 44 31.09 -14.81 41.13
CA THR A 44 31.24 -15.89 40.12
C THR A 44 30.45 -15.62 38.83
N ALA A 45 30.01 -14.38 38.60
CA ALA A 45 29.16 -14.01 37.48
C ALA A 45 29.98 -13.68 36.22
N VAL A 46 29.73 -14.43 35.14
CA VAL A 46 30.27 -14.18 33.81
C VAL A 46 29.59 -12.96 33.20
N ASN A 47 30.38 -11.99 32.72
CA ASN A 47 29.86 -10.79 32.06
C ASN A 47 29.84 -11.00 30.55
N VAL A 48 28.66 -10.92 29.93
CA VAL A 48 28.49 -11.03 28.48
C VAL A 48 28.05 -9.67 27.95
N VAL A 49 28.88 -9.08 27.09
CA VAL A 49 28.54 -7.83 26.40
C VAL A 49 27.92 -8.20 25.05
N ALA A 50 26.59 -8.08 24.96
CA ALA A 50 25.86 -8.25 23.70
C ALA A 50 25.70 -6.90 23.01
N VAL A 51 26.17 -6.79 21.76
CA VAL A 51 25.96 -5.61 20.91
C VAL A 51 24.90 -5.95 19.86
N SER A 52 23.69 -5.41 20.07
CA SER A 52 22.58 -5.61 19.14
C SER A 52 22.49 -4.46 18.14
N LYS A 53 22.51 -4.78 16.84
CA LYS A 53 22.24 -3.80 15.78
C LYS A 53 20.75 -3.49 15.72
N LYS A 54 20.40 -2.21 15.59
CA LYS A 54 19.01 -1.81 15.31
C LYS A 54 18.58 -2.37 13.96
N THR A 55 17.64 -3.30 13.96
CA THR A 55 16.95 -3.75 12.76
C THR A 55 15.63 -3.02 12.66
N LEU A 56 15.33 -2.45 11.48
CA LEU A 56 13.99 -1.93 11.20
C LEU A 56 13.03 -3.13 11.17
N GLY A 57 12.22 -3.24 12.22
CA GLY A 57 11.19 -4.29 12.38
C GLY A 57 9.84 -3.84 11.85
N GLY A 58 8.95 -4.81 11.60
CA GLY A 58 7.59 -4.57 11.11
C GLY A 58 7.42 -4.71 9.59
N ALA A 59 6.19 -4.54 9.11
CA ALA A 59 5.83 -4.73 7.70
C ALA A 59 6.66 -3.85 6.75
N LEU A 60 6.92 -2.60 7.13
CA LEU A 60 7.76 -1.67 6.34
C LEU A 60 9.22 -2.15 6.26
N GLY A 61 9.77 -2.71 7.33
CA GLY A 61 11.11 -3.28 7.35
C GLY A 61 11.23 -4.56 6.54
N ALA A 62 10.16 -5.35 6.42
CA ALA A 62 10.12 -6.55 5.57
C ALA A 62 10.00 -6.18 4.08
N LEU A 63 9.14 -5.21 3.75
CA LEU A 63 8.95 -4.73 2.38
C LEU A 63 10.22 -4.07 1.84
N LEU A 64 10.86 -3.18 2.62
CA LEU A 64 12.09 -2.50 2.19
C LEU A 64 13.32 -3.43 2.06
N LYS A 65 13.27 -4.63 2.65
CA LYS A 65 14.32 -5.65 2.47
C LYS A 65 14.17 -6.44 1.18
N GLY A 66 12.96 -6.53 0.62
CA GLY A 66 12.66 -7.29 -0.60
C GLY A 66 12.42 -6.44 -1.85
N PHE A 67 12.00 -5.17 -1.68
CA PHE A 67 11.76 -4.25 -2.79
C PHE A 67 12.99 -3.41 -3.09
N ASN A 68 13.38 -3.41 -4.37
CA ASN A 68 14.46 -2.59 -4.89
C ASN A 68 13.94 -1.21 -5.29
N ILE A 69 14.77 -0.17 -5.15
CA ILE A 69 14.45 1.20 -5.62
C ILE A 69 14.05 1.22 -7.11
N LEU A 70 14.66 0.34 -7.91
CA LEU A 70 14.32 0.15 -9.33
C LEU A 70 12.89 -0.35 -9.54
N SER A 71 12.41 -1.25 -8.68
CA SER A 71 11.04 -1.78 -8.77
C SER A 71 10.01 -0.72 -8.38
N LEU A 72 10.34 0.14 -7.39
CA LEU A 72 9.53 1.29 -7.02
C LEU A 72 9.44 2.29 -8.19
N TYR A 73 10.59 2.62 -8.79
CA TYR A 73 10.65 3.53 -9.95
C TYR A 73 9.81 3.00 -11.13
N THR A 74 10.02 1.74 -11.50
CA THR A 74 9.30 1.11 -12.60
C THR A 74 7.80 1.05 -12.32
N GLY A 75 7.41 0.72 -11.09
CA GLY A 75 6.00 0.71 -10.66
C GLY A 75 5.34 2.08 -10.80
N VAL A 76 5.96 3.14 -10.28
CA VAL A 76 5.44 4.52 -10.37
C VAL A 76 5.32 4.96 -11.83
N VAL A 77 6.36 4.76 -12.64
CA VAL A 77 6.36 5.13 -14.06
C VAL A 77 5.26 4.40 -14.83
N LEU A 78 5.05 3.10 -14.56
CA LEU A 78 3.97 2.32 -15.19
C LEU A 78 2.58 2.82 -14.80
N VAL A 79 2.37 3.17 -13.53
CA VAL A 79 1.10 3.73 -13.06
C VAL A 79 0.80 5.05 -13.74
N ILE A 80 1.77 5.97 -13.77
CA ILE A 80 1.63 7.27 -14.45
C ILE A 80 1.40 7.07 -15.95
N GLY A 81 2.17 6.20 -16.60
CA GLY A 81 2.00 5.90 -18.02
C GLY A 81 0.62 5.33 -18.34
N ARG A 82 0.09 4.44 -17.50
CA ARG A 82 -1.28 3.93 -17.64
C ARG A 82 -2.32 5.01 -17.43
N PHE A 83 -2.13 5.86 -16.43
CA PHE A 83 -3.04 6.97 -16.15
C PHE A 83 -3.11 7.92 -17.33
N LEU A 84 -1.96 8.37 -17.85
CA LEU A 84 -1.88 9.21 -19.05
C LEU A 84 -2.52 8.55 -20.28
N ARG A 85 -2.27 7.26 -20.49
CA ARG A 85 -2.88 6.50 -21.59
C ARG A 85 -4.41 6.51 -21.52
N THR A 86 -5.00 6.44 -20.33
CA THR A 86 -6.46 6.45 -20.15
C THR A 86 -7.10 7.73 -20.67
N PHE A 87 -6.47 8.90 -20.49
CA PHE A 87 -7.01 10.16 -21.02
C PHE A 87 -7.06 10.21 -22.54
N VAL A 88 -6.07 9.60 -23.21
CA VAL A 88 -5.98 9.61 -24.68
C VAL A 88 -6.79 8.47 -25.31
N SER A 89 -6.90 7.32 -24.66
CA SER A 89 -7.49 6.11 -25.27
C SER A 89 -9.00 6.15 -25.45
N GLY A 90 -9.70 7.15 -24.87
CA GLY A 90 -11.15 7.31 -24.96
C GLY A 90 -11.62 8.48 -25.84
N LEU A 91 -10.71 9.22 -26.47
CA LEU A 91 -11.07 10.44 -27.22
C LEU A 91 -11.94 10.11 -28.44
N GLN A 92 -11.62 9.05 -29.18
CA GLN A 92 -12.34 8.69 -30.41
C GLN A 92 -13.83 8.39 -30.18
N SER A 93 -14.18 7.75 -29.06
CA SER A 93 -15.58 7.44 -28.72
C SER A 93 -16.39 8.67 -28.36
N ARG A 94 -15.73 9.78 -28.01
CA ARG A 94 -16.39 11.05 -27.65
C ARG A 94 -16.59 11.98 -28.83
N ILE A 95 -15.85 11.80 -29.93
CA ILE A 95 -15.89 12.65 -31.14
C ILE A 95 -17.33 12.89 -31.61
N ILE A 96 -18.17 11.85 -31.63
CA ILE A 96 -19.56 11.94 -32.12
C ILE A 96 -20.40 12.91 -31.28
N PHE A 97 -20.13 13.00 -29.99
CA PHE A 97 -20.87 13.84 -29.05
C PHE A 97 -20.23 15.22 -28.85
N GLU A 98 -18.89 15.32 -28.98
CA GLU A 98 -18.15 16.57 -28.81
C GLU A 98 -18.16 17.42 -30.11
N ASN A 99 -18.16 16.79 -31.29
CA ASN A 99 -18.06 17.47 -32.59
C ASN A 99 -19.39 17.42 -33.38
N MET A 100 -20.49 17.73 -32.72
CA MET A 100 -21.81 17.84 -33.35
C MET A 100 -21.94 19.18 -34.09
N GLN A 101 -22.56 19.19 -35.28
CA GLN A 101 -22.66 20.41 -36.10
C GLN A 101 -23.61 21.46 -35.50
N MET A 102 -24.82 21.04 -35.10
CA MET A 102 -25.86 21.89 -34.53
C MET A 102 -26.53 21.16 -33.35
N ILE A 103 -26.60 21.81 -32.19
CA ILE A 103 -27.01 21.20 -30.90
C ILE A 103 -28.47 21.53 -30.55
N ASP A 104 -29.19 22.27 -31.39
CA ASP A 104 -30.52 22.80 -31.09
C ASP A 104 -31.55 21.68 -30.81
N TYR A 105 -31.56 20.62 -31.63
CA TYR A 105 -32.53 19.53 -31.47
C TYR A 105 -32.43 18.78 -30.12
N PRO A 106 -31.27 18.23 -29.71
CA PRO A 106 -31.17 17.59 -28.39
C PRO A 106 -31.32 18.59 -27.24
N TRP A 107 -30.97 19.86 -27.44
CA TRP A 107 -31.17 20.93 -26.45
C TRP A 107 -32.67 21.20 -26.20
N ASP A 108 -33.45 21.35 -27.27
CA ASP A 108 -34.90 21.56 -27.19
C ASP A 108 -35.59 20.36 -26.56
N LEU A 109 -35.18 19.14 -26.91
CA LEU A 109 -35.73 17.93 -26.28
C LEU A 109 -35.47 17.89 -24.76
N CYS A 110 -34.28 18.29 -24.31
CA CYS A 110 -33.98 18.40 -22.88
C CYS A 110 -34.82 19.48 -22.19
N ARG A 111 -35.07 20.60 -22.89
CA ARG A 111 -35.91 21.69 -22.40
C ARG A 111 -37.37 21.26 -22.29
N ASP A 112 -37.91 20.55 -23.26
CA ASP A 112 -39.28 20.05 -23.25
C ASP A 112 -39.50 19.04 -22.11
N ILE A 113 -38.51 18.17 -21.85
CA ILE A 113 -38.52 17.27 -20.68
C ILE A 113 -38.56 18.07 -19.37
N TYR A 114 -37.78 19.16 -19.29
CA TYR A 114 -37.77 20.03 -18.12
C TYR A 114 -39.13 20.70 -17.90
N HIS A 115 -39.80 21.15 -18.97
CA HIS A 115 -41.14 21.73 -18.91
C HIS A 115 -42.19 20.68 -18.51
N ALA A 116 -42.22 19.51 -19.16
CA ALA A 116 -43.16 18.43 -18.82
C ALA A 116 -43.07 18.00 -17.35
N ARG A 117 -41.85 18.01 -16.79
CA ARG A 117 -41.64 17.75 -15.35
C ARG A 117 -42.19 18.86 -14.45
N ALA A 118 -42.09 20.12 -14.87
CA ALA A 118 -42.65 21.25 -14.13
C ALA A 118 -44.18 21.20 -14.09
N ASP A 119 -44.79 20.80 -15.21
CA ASP A 119 -46.24 20.68 -15.37
C ASP A 119 -46.82 19.37 -14.80
N LYS A 120 -45.93 18.43 -14.40
CA LYS A 120 -46.25 17.08 -13.89
C LYS A 120 -46.99 16.19 -14.90
N GLU A 121 -46.76 16.40 -16.19
CA GLU A 121 -47.30 15.59 -17.28
C GLU A 121 -46.38 14.40 -17.57
N LEU A 122 -46.50 13.36 -16.73
CA LEU A 122 -45.58 12.20 -16.72
C LEU A 122 -45.60 11.39 -18.03
N GLU A 123 -46.74 11.28 -18.69
CA GLU A 123 -46.85 10.54 -19.97
C GLU A 123 -46.01 11.18 -21.08
N ILE A 124 -46.00 12.53 -21.14
CA ILE A 124 -45.22 13.29 -22.11
C ILE A 124 -43.75 13.25 -21.74
N GLU A 125 -43.42 13.39 -20.45
CA GLU A 125 -42.04 13.25 -19.96
C GLU A 125 -41.44 11.90 -20.39
N GLU A 126 -42.16 10.79 -20.19
CA GLU A 126 -41.71 9.45 -20.58
C GLU A 126 -41.48 9.34 -22.09
N TYR A 127 -42.41 9.85 -22.90
CA TYR A 127 -42.31 9.82 -24.35
C TYR A 127 -41.10 10.60 -24.88
N LEU A 128 -40.89 11.81 -24.36
CA LEU A 128 -39.74 12.66 -24.73
C LEU A 128 -38.42 12.04 -24.26
N TYR A 129 -38.39 11.48 -23.04
CA TYR A 129 -37.21 10.79 -22.52
C TYR A 129 -36.83 9.57 -23.36
N LYS A 130 -37.81 8.76 -23.78
CA LYS A 130 -37.57 7.62 -24.67
C LYS A 130 -36.99 8.07 -26.01
N SER A 131 -37.54 9.15 -26.57
CA SER A 131 -37.04 9.75 -27.80
C SER A 131 -35.58 10.22 -27.67
N LEU A 132 -35.20 10.78 -26.51
CA LEU A 132 -33.82 11.18 -26.22
C LEU A 132 -32.88 9.97 -26.17
N VAL A 133 -33.27 8.91 -25.47
CA VAL A 133 -32.47 7.68 -25.38
C VAL A 133 -32.28 7.04 -26.75
N ASP A 134 -33.35 6.93 -27.54
CA ASP A 134 -33.30 6.37 -28.89
C ASP A 134 -32.43 7.20 -29.84
N LEU A 135 -32.38 8.52 -29.66
CA LEU A 135 -31.51 9.42 -30.41
C LEU A 135 -30.03 9.13 -30.09
N TYR A 136 -29.65 9.06 -28.81
CA TYR A 136 -28.25 8.79 -28.42
C TYR A 136 -27.81 7.34 -28.67
N ARG A 137 -28.75 6.41 -28.85
CA ARG A 137 -28.45 5.01 -29.20
C ARG A 137 -28.04 4.82 -30.65
N ASN A 138 -28.45 5.70 -31.56
CA ASN A 138 -28.17 5.58 -32.98
C ASN A 138 -27.42 6.83 -33.51
N PRO A 139 -26.10 6.72 -33.80
CA PRO A 139 -25.30 7.86 -34.24
C PRO A 139 -25.73 8.41 -35.61
N ASP A 140 -26.32 7.59 -36.48
CA ASP A 140 -26.80 8.03 -37.79
C ASP A 140 -28.01 8.96 -37.62
N ARG A 141 -28.94 8.61 -36.74
CA ARG A 141 -30.10 9.48 -36.41
C ARG A 141 -29.66 10.77 -35.74
N LEU A 142 -28.64 10.71 -34.88
CA LEU A 142 -28.07 11.88 -34.25
C LEU A 142 -27.43 12.80 -35.29
N TYR A 143 -26.70 12.24 -36.25
CA TYR A 143 -26.12 12.98 -37.37
C TYR A 143 -27.21 13.63 -38.25
N ASP A 144 -28.22 12.86 -38.67
CA ASP A 144 -29.32 13.37 -39.52
C ASP A 144 -30.11 14.52 -38.88
N LYS A 145 -30.29 14.48 -37.55
CA LYS A 145 -31.00 15.52 -36.80
C LYS A 145 -30.17 16.78 -36.57
N THR A 146 -28.84 16.65 -36.60
CA THR A 146 -27.89 17.73 -36.29
C THR A 146 -27.26 18.32 -37.55
N LEU A 147 -27.39 17.61 -38.68
CA LEU A 147 -27.15 18.15 -40.01
C LEU A 147 -28.03 19.37 -40.23
N LEU A 148 -27.42 20.46 -40.69
CA LEU A 148 -28.14 21.60 -41.21
C LEU A 148 -29.09 21.12 -42.31
N LYS A 149 -30.40 21.30 -42.11
CA LYS A 149 -31.31 21.45 -43.25
C LYS A 149 -30.89 22.73 -43.95
N LEU A 150 -29.91 22.64 -44.86
CA LEU A 150 -29.73 23.63 -45.89
C LEU A 150 -31.08 23.70 -46.61
N ALA A 151 -31.76 24.83 -46.39
CA ALA A 151 -33.08 25.12 -46.92
C ALA A 151 -33.13 24.99 -48.44
#